data_AF-R9B5X4-F1
#
_entry.id   AF-R9B5X4-F1
#
_cell.length_a   1.000
_cell.length_b   1.000
_cell.length_c   1.000
_cell.angle_alpha   90.00
_cell.angle_beta   90.00
_cell.angle_gamma   90.00
#
_symmetry.space_group_name_H-M   'P 1'
#
loop_
_entity.id
_entity.type
_entity.pdbx_description
1 polymer ?
#
loop_
_entity_poly.entity_id
_entity_poly.type
_entity_poly.pdbx_seq_one_letter_code
_entity_poly.pdbx_strand_id
1 'polypeptide(L)'
;MFKGTVDLADGNALSVTVGATTYTTVDPRLTVDPAGNWTLDLTGTTLADATYAVVATVTDTAGNSKSTTSQNVVIDTKIDTDNDGQTVTFDSITNDTGSSSTDFITNDNTLLFKGTVDLVDGNSLSVTVGATTYTT
;
A
#
# COMPACT_ATOMS: atom_id res chain seq x y z
N MET A 1 -3.02 8.78 -9.30
CA MET A 1 -3.76 9.29 -10.46
C MET A 1 -4.52 8.13 -11.08
N PHE A 2 -5.85 8.14 -11.04
CA PHE A 2 -6.69 7.14 -11.70
C PHE A 2 -7.09 7.63 -13.07
N LYS A 3 -7.15 6.74 -14.07
CA LYS A 3 -7.48 7.09 -15.45
C LYS A 3 -8.24 5.98 -16.16
N GLY A 4 -8.96 6.36 -17.21
CA GLY A 4 -9.64 5.44 -18.11
C GLY A 4 -10.28 6.18 -19.28
N THR A 5 -11.09 5.48 -20.06
CA THR A 5 -11.90 6.07 -21.14
C THR A 5 -13.38 5.99 -20.78
N VAL A 6 -14.14 6.96 -21.27
CA VAL A 6 -15.58 7.07 -21.17
C VAL A 6 -16.12 7.61 -22.48
N ASP A 7 -17.23 7.06 -22.95
CA ASP A 7 -18.01 7.67 -24.03
C ASP A 7 -19.13 8.50 -23.39
N LEU A 8 -18.91 9.81 -23.30
CA LEU A 8 -19.94 10.75 -22.88
C LEU A 8 -20.62 11.29 -24.15
N ALA A 9 -21.71 10.65 -24.58
CA ALA A 9 -22.66 11.33 -25.45
C ALA A 9 -23.18 12.60 -24.75
N ASP A 10 -23.62 13.59 -25.54
CA ASP A 10 -24.04 14.90 -25.02
C ASP A 10 -25.04 14.77 -23.86
N GLY A 11 -24.59 15.19 -22.67
CA GLY A 11 -25.37 15.21 -21.43
C GLY A 11 -25.14 14.04 -20.47
N ASN A 12 -24.31 13.05 -20.79
CA ASN A 12 -23.92 12.01 -19.84
C ASN A 12 -23.03 12.56 -18.72
N ALA A 13 -23.13 11.99 -17.52
CA ALA A 13 -22.30 12.33 -16.37
C ALA A 13 -21.37 11.18 -16.00
N LEU A 14 -20.12 11.52 -15.66
CA LEU A 14 -19.17 10.59 -15.05
C LEU A 14 -19.12 10.83 -13.53
N SER A 15 -19.10 9.73 -12.78
CA SER A 15 -18.66 9.72 -11.40
C SER A 15 -17.57 8.66 -11.19
N VAL A 16 -16.67 8.91 -10.26
CA VAL A 16 -15.64 7.96 -9.81
C VAL A 16 -15.75 7.85 -8.30
N THR A 17 -15.95 6.64 -7.80
CA THR A 17 -16.00 6.35 -6.37
C THR A 17 -14.70 5.68 -5.94
N VAL A 18 -14.07 6.20 -4.88
CA VAL A 18 -12.87 5.63 -4.24
C VAL A 18 -13.24 5.29 -2.78
N GLY A 19 -13.38 3.99 -2.49
CA GLY A 19 -13.94 3.53 -1.22
C GLY A 19 -15.37 4.06 -1.01
N ALA A 20 -15.56 4.92 -0.01
CA ALA A 20 -16.85 5.54 0.30
C ALA A 20 -17.03 6.94 -0.32
N THR A 21 -16.01 7.51 -0.98
CA THR A 21 -16.06 8.88 -1.50
C THR A 21 -16.35 8.88 -2.98
N THR A 22 -17.39 9.60 -3.41
CA THR A 22 -17.75 9.76 -4.83
C THR A 22 -17.36 11.14 -5.33
N TYR A 23 -16.62 11.16 -6.43
CA TYR A 23 -16.22 12.34 -7.19
C TYR A 23 -17.08 12.41 -8.45
N THR A 24 -17.60 13.58 -8.77
CA THR A 24 -18.37 13.83 -10.00
C THR A 24 -17.68 14.89 -10.83
N THR A 25 -18.14 15.14 -12.05
CA THR A 25 -17.55 16.15 -12.96
C THR A 25 -17.59 17.58 -12.42
N VAL A 26 -18.29 17.86 -11.31
CA VAL A 26 -18.20 19.16 -10.62
C VAL A 26 -16.99 19.26 -9.69
N ASP A 27 -16.37 18.14 -9.32
CA ASP A 27 -15.14 18.14 -8.54
C ASP A 27 -13.95 18.44 -9.46
N PRO A 28 -13.14 19.49 -9.19
CA PRO A 28 -12.03 19.87 -10.06
C PRO A 28 -10.95 18.80 -10.18
N ARG A 29 -10.92 17.82 -9.28
CA ARG A 29 -9.99 16.69 -9.33
C ARG A 29 -10.40 15.64 -10.36
N LEU A 30 -11.67 15.58 -10.75
CA LEU A 30 -12.17 14.69 -11.79
C LEU A 30 -12.36 15.47 -13.10
N THR A 31 -11.51 15.16 -14.07
CA THR A 31 -11.54 15.79 -15.39
C THR A 31 -11.86 14.75 -16.47
N VAL A 32 -12.54 15.19 -17.52
CA VAL A 32 -12.79 14.41 -18.74
C VAL A 32 -12.43 15.28 -19.93
N ASP A 33 -11.58 14.76 -20.82
CA ASP A 33 -11.19 15.46 -22.05
C ASP A 33 -12.19 15.21 -23.20
N PRO A 34 -12.12 15.99 -24.30
CA PRO A 34 -13.02 15.80 -25.45
C PRO A 34 -12.88 14.46 -26.18
N ALA A 35 -11.80 13.71 -25.95
CA ALA A 35 -11.59 12.37 -26.49
C ALA A 35 -12.17 11.28 -25.56
N GLY A 36 -12.79 11.66 -24.44
CA GLY A 36 -13.37 10.74 -23.48
C GLY A 36 -12.35 10.16 -22.50
N ASN A 37 -11.12 10.67 -22.42
CA ASN A 37 -10.19 10.23 -21.37
C ASN A 37 -10.53 10.96 -20.07
N TRP A 38 -10.67 10.20 -18.99
CA TRP A 38 -10.90 10.77 -17.67
C TRP A 38 -9.71 10.59 -16.75
N THR A 39 -9.54 11.53 -15.83
CA THR A 39 -8.51 11.53 -14.80
C THR A 39 -9.10 11.94 -13.46
N LEU A 40 -8.84 11.16 -12.41
CA LEU A 40 -9.03 11.57 -11.02
C LEU A 40 -7.67 11.78 -10.34
N ASP A 41 -7.37 13.03 -9.99
CA ASP A 41 -6.13 13.42 -9.30
C ASP A 41 -6.33 13.54 -7.78
N LEU A 42 -5.73 12.58 -7.05
CA LEU A 42 -5.71 12.54 -5.59
C LEU A 42 -4.30 12.76 -5.02
N THR A 43 -3.34 13.30 -5.80
CA THR A 43 -1.93 13.47 -5.37
C THR A 43 -1.77 14.34 -4.12
N GLY A 44 -2.67 15.30 -3.88
CA GLY A 44 -2.72 16.11 -2.66
C GLY A 44 -3.68 15.61 -1.57
N THR A 45 -4.27 14.42 -1.74
CA THR A 45 -5.23 13.84 -0.80
C THR A 45 -4.57 12.72 0.01
N THR A 46 -4.50 12.87 1.33
CA THR A 46 -4.07 11.79 2.21
C THR A 46 -5.19 10.76 2.34
N LEU A 47 -4.91 9.52 1.95
CA LEU A 47 -5.77 8.37 2.17
C LEU A 47 -5.21 7.57 3.36
N ALA A 48 -6.10 7.07 4.22
CA ALA A 48 -5.71 6.23 5.35
C ALA A 48 -5.39 4.80 4.86
N ASP A 49 -4.68 4.02 5.68
CA ASP A 49 -4.43 2.62 5.37
C ASP A 49 -5.76 1.85 5.27
N ALA A 50 -6.02 1.30 4.09
CA ALA A 50 -7.22 0.53 3.77
C ALA A 50 -7.14 -0.02 2.34
N THR A 51 -8.02 -0.99 2.06
CA THR A 51 -8.36 -1.36 0.69
C THR A 51 -9.50 -0.48 0.16
N TYR A 52 -9.23 0.29 -0.89
CA TYR A 52 -10.19 1.11 -1.59
C TYR A 52 -10.61 0.45 -2.91
N ALA A 53 -11.88 0.07 -3.01
CA ALA A 53 -12.48 -0.25 -4.30
C ALA A 53 -12.65 1.03 -5.11
N VAL A 54 -12.25 1.02 -6.37
CA VAL A 54 -12.36 2.19 -7.25
C VAL A 54 -13.35 1.91 -8.37
N VAL A 55 -14.46 2.63 -8.44
CA VAL A 55 -15.55 2.35 -9.40
C VAL A 55 -15.81 3.59 -10.24
N ALA A 56 -15.71 3.48 -11.55
CA ALA A 56 -16.15 4.53 -12.47
C ALA A 56 -17.56 4.21 -12.95
N THR A 57 -18.46 5.20 -12.92
CA THR A 57 -19.86 5.06 -13.30
C THR A 57 -20.25 6.18 -14.25
N VAL A 58 -20.83 5.79 -15.38
CA VAL A 58 -21.42 6.69 -16.35
C VAL A 58 -22.93 6.63 -16.20
N THR A 59 -23.58 7.79 -16.17
CA THR A 59 -25.04 7.92 -16.12
C THR A 59 -25.50 8.79 -17.28
N ASP A 60 -26.47 8.32 -18.06
CA ASP A 60 -27.06 9.10 -19.15
C ASP A 60 -28.12 10.10 -18.66
N THR A 61 -28.57 10.98 -19.55
CA THR A 61 -29.60 12.00 -19.25
C THR A 61 -30.95 11.42 -18.85
N ALA A 62 -31.24 10.17 -19.24
CA ALA A 62 -32.46 9.45 -18.88
C ALA A 62 -32.32 8.71 -17.53
N GLY A 63 -31.13 8.71 -16.92
CA GLY A 63 -30.82 8.06 -15.65
C GLY A 63 -30.30 6.63 -15.75
N ASN A 64 -30.08 6.08 -16.96
CA ASN A 64 -29.46 4.76 -17.10
C ASN A 64 -27.99 4.83 -16.73
N SER A 65 -27.50 3.85 -15.96
CA SER A 65 -26.11 3.85 -15.48
C SER A 65 -25.36 2.58 -15.83
N LYS A 66 -24.06 2.71 -16.12
CA LYS A 66 -23.14 1.59 -16.29
C LYS A 66 -21.86 1.87 -15.51
N SER A 67 -21.40 0.87 -14.76
CA SER A 67 -20.20 0.97 -13.94
C SER A 67 -19.12 0.00 -14.39
N THR A 68 -17.87 0.42 -14.26
CA THR A 68 -16.70 -0.45 -14.31
C THR A 68 -16.04 -0.46 -12.94
N THR A 69 -15.92 -1.64 -12.33
CA THR A 69 -15.05 -1.81 -11.16
C THR A 69 -13.63 -1.73 -11.68
N SER A 70 -12.96 -0.62 -11.40
CA SER A 70 -11.52 -0.55 -11.48
C SER A 70 -10.95 -1.17 -10.20
N GLN A 71 -9.75 -1.70 -10.32
CA GLN A 71 -9.10 -2.59 -9.36
C GLN A 71 -9.10 -2.02 -7.94
N ASN A 72 -9.01 -2.91 -6.94
CA ASN A 72 -8.75 -2.48 -5.57
C ASN A 72 -7.37 -1.82 -5.48
N VAL A 73 -7.31 -0.72 -4.73
CA VAL A 73 -6.05 -0.09 -4.32
C VAL A 73 -5.87 -0.32 -2.83
N VAL A 74 -4.72 -0.86 -2.43
CA VAL A 74 -4.34 -0.98 -1.03
C VAL A 74 -3.43 0.19 -0.70
N ILE A 75 -3.84 0.99 0.28
CA ILE A 75 -2.97 1.97 0.93
C ILE A 75 -2.43 1.29 2.17
N ASP A 76 -1.10 1.23 2.26
CA ASP A 76 -0.39 0.71 3.41
C ASP A 76 0.83 1.59 3.66
N THR A 77 0.86 2.23 4.83
CA THR A 77 1.91 3.16 5.26
C THR A 77 2.58 2.73 6.56
N LYS A 78 2.26 1.53 7.07
CA LYS A 78 2.77 1.02 8.34
C LYS A 78 3.53 -0.28 8.13
N ILE A 79 4.49 -0.54 9.01
CA ILE A 79 5.24 -1.79 9.05
C ILE A 79 4.55 -2.83 9.94
N ASP A 80 3.78 -2.35 10.92
CA ASP A 80 3.01 -3.11 11.90
C ASP A 80 1.57 -2.57 11.83
N THR A 81 0.74 -3.23 11.03
CA THR A 81 -0.67 -2.85 10.84
C THR A 81 -1.61 -3.54 11.84
N ASP A 82 -1.22 -4.67 12.42
CA ASP A 82 -2.01 -5.40 13.41
C ASP A 82 -1.81 -4.87 14.85
N ASN A 83 -0.82 -3.99 15.03
CA ASN A 83 -0.48 -3.29 16.25
C ASN A 83 -0.09 -4.25 17.41
N ASP A 84 0.44 -5.43 17.10
CA ASP A 84 0.96 -6.37 18.10
C ASP A 84 2.30 -5.90 18.71
N GLY A 85 2.92 -4.87 18.11
CA GLY A 85 4.16 -4.26 18.55
C GLY A 85 5.41 -5.02 18.12
N GLN A 86 5.30 -6.00 17.22
CA GLN A 86 6.41 -6.74 16.65
C GLN A 86 6.76 -6.12 15.30
N THR A 87 8.03 -5.79 15.10
CA THR A 87 8.52 -5.25 13.82
C THR A 87 9.75 -6.04 13.40
N VAL A 88 10.92 -5.65 13.88
CA VAL A 88 12.16 -6.42 13.73
C VAL A 88 12.94 -6.35 15.03
N THR A 89 13.38 -7.50 15.53
CA THR A 89 14.24 -7.59 16.72
C THR A 89 15.53 -8.32 16.40
N PHE A 90 16.52 -8.09 17.26
CA PHE A 90 17.72 -8.90 17.34
C PHE A 90 17.83 -9.38 18.78
N ASP A 91 17.53 -10.66 18.99
CA ASP A 91 17.31 -11.21 20.33
C ASP A 91 18.61 -11.75 20.92
N SER A 92 19.37 -12.52 20.13
CA SER A 92 20.55 -13.22 20.65
C SER A 92 21.46 -13.74 19.53
N ILE A 93 22.67 -14.10 19.94
CA ILE A 93 23.57 -14.99 19.22
C ILE A 93 23.66 -16.32 19.97
N THR A 94 24.00 -17.41 19.28
CA THR A 94 24.37 -18.65 19.97
C THR A 94 25.68 -18.48 20.72
N ASN A 95 25.76 -19.09 21.92
CA ASN A 95 26.98 -19.22 22.72
C ASN A 95 27.81 -17.93 22.82
N ASP A 96 27.27 -16.93 23.53
CA ASP A 96 28.03 -15.78 23.96
C ASP A 96 29.02 -16.19 25.06
N THR A 97 30.25 -16.54 24.66
CA THR A 97 31.27 -17.21 25.49
C THR A 97 32.32 -16.25 26.08
N GLY A 98 32.07 -14.95 26.03
CA GLY A 98 32.91 -13.97 26.69
C GLY A 98 32.74 -13.96 28.20
N SER A 99 33.15 -12.85 28.82
CA SER A 99 32.99 -12.66 30.26
C SER A 99 31.53 -12.48 30.70
N SER A 100 30.65 -12.14 29.77
CA SER A 100 29.21 -12.02 29.95
C SER A 100 28.52 -12.86 28.88
N SER A 101 27.35 -13.39 29.18
CA SER A 101 26.56 -14.20 28.25
C SER A 101 25.46 -13.40 27.52
N THR A 102 25.47 -12.07 27.66
CA THR A 102 24.42 -11.18 27.15
C THR A 102 24.98 -9.84 26.63
N ASP A 103 26.29 -9.70 26.48
CA ASP A 103 26.90 -8.46 25.98
C ASP A 103 27.34 -8.56 24.51
N PHE A 104 27.13 -9.72 23.88
CA PHE A 104 27.46 -10.04 22.51
C PHE A 104 28.97 -10.01 22.21
N ILE A 105 29.81 -10.13 23.24
CA ILE A 105 31.27 -10.25 23.10
C ILE A 105 31.65 -11.71 23.28
N THR A 106 31.82 -12.44 22.18
CA THR A 106 32.03 -13.90 22.20
C THR A 106 33.35 -14.34 21.58
N ASN A 107 33.88 -15.48 22.04
CA ASN A 107 34.97 -16.21 21.38
C ASN A 107 34.46 -17.25 20.37
N ASP A 108 33.14 -17.46 20.30
CA ASP A 108 32.51 -18.35 19.33
C ASP A 108 32.56 -17.72 17.93
N ASN A 109 33.06 -18.47 16.96
CA ASN A 109 33.18 -18.06 15.56
C ASN A 109 32.12 -18.70 14.65
N THR A 110 31.13 -19.39 15.23
CA THR A 110 30.05 -20.10 14.54
C THR A 110 28.67 -19.64 15.01
N LEU A 111 28.40 -18.33 14.86
CA LEU A 111 27.20 -17.71 15.41
C LEU A 111 25.96 -17.96 14.56
N LEU A 112 24.89 -18.38 15.22
CA LEU A 112 23.53 -18.26 14.74
C LEU A 112 22.89 -17.01 15.38
N PHE A 113 22.48 -16.08 14.54
CA PHE A 113 21.74 -14.89 14.92
C PHE A 113 20.25 -15.22 15.04
N LYS A 114 19.61 -14.74 16.10
CA LYS A 114 18.18 -14.91 16.35
C LYS A 114 17.52 -13.55 16.52
N GLY A 115 16.32 -13.44 15.98
CA GLY A 115 15.45 -12.28 16.07
C GLY A 115 14.06 -12.69 15.63
N THR A 116 13.10 -11.81 15.84
CA THR A 116 11.76 -11.92 15.25
C THR A 116 11.57 -10.83 14.21
N VAL A 117 10.70 -11.11 13.24
CA VAL A 117 10.24 -10.12 12.29
C VAL A 117 8.78 -10.37 12.01
N ASP A 118 8.02 -9.31 11.88
CA ASP A 118 6.67 -9.40 11.33
C ASP A 118 6.71 -9.28 9.79
N LEU A 119 6.22 -10.31 9.10
CA LEU A 119 6.23 -10.43 7.63
C LEU A 119 4.82 -10.50 7.06
N VAL A 120 3.78 -10.20 7.83
CA VAL A 120 2.38 -10.31 7.35
C VAL A 120 2.04 -9.31 6.25
N ASP A 121 2.81 -8.23 6.09
CA ASP A 121 2.49 -7.11 5.19
C ASP A 121 3.23 -7.14 3.83
N GLY A 122 3.71 -8.32 3.41
CA GLY A 122 4.53 -8.43 2.19
C GLY A 122 5.92 -7.79 2.36
N ASN A 123 6.31 -7.55 3.61
CA ASN A 123 7.62 -7.09 4.01
C ASN A 123 8.67 -8.18 3.74
N SER A 124 9.94 -7.78 3.62
CA SER A 124 11.06 -8.70 3.55
C SER A 124 12.03 -8.43 4.68
N LEU A 125 12.64 -9.50 5.20
CA LEU A 125 13.74 -9.38 6.14
C LEU A 125 15.06 -9.35 5.37
N SER A 126 15.91 -8.39 5.72
CA SER A 126 17.32 -8.36 5.31
C SER A 126 18.20 -8.33 6.55
N VAL A 127 19.12 -9.28 6.67
CA VAL A 127 20.13 -9.34 7.73
C VAL A 127 21.51 -9.10 7.10
N THR A 128 22.24 -8.09 7.59
CA THR A 128 23.60 -7.79 7.12
C THR A 128 24.62 -8.10 8.20
N VAL A 129 25.62 -8.92 7.85
CA VAL A 129 26.77 -9.24 8.71
C VAL A 129 28.04 -8.82 7.98
N GLY A 130 28.68 -7.76 8.45
CA GLY A 130 29.83 -7.15 7.76
C GLY A 130 29.43 -6.67 6.37
N ALA A 131 30.04 -7.26 5.33
CA ALA A 131 29.76 -6.93 3.92
C ALA A 131 28.74 -7.87 3.25
N THR A 132 28.24 -8.89 3.97
CA THR A 132 27.32 -9.89 3.42
C THR A 132 25.89 -9.61 3.87
N THR A 133 24.96 -9.61 2.93
CA THR A 133 23.52 -9.44 3.18
C THR A 133 22.78 -10.73 2.85
N TYR A 134 21.88 -11.12 3.74
CA TYR A 134 20.99 -12.27 3.63
C TYR A 134 19.55 -11.77 3.59
N THR A 135 18.78 -12.17 2.59
CA THR A 135 17.36 -11.76 2.43
C THR A 135 16.46 -12.98 2.40
N THR A 136 15.25 -12.86 2.92
CA THR A 136 14.19 -13.88 2.80
C THR A 136 13.10 -13.45 1.83
#